data_AF-A0A7V1V2G5-F1
#
_entry.id   AF-A0A7V1V2G5-F1
#
_cell.length_a   1.000
_cell.length_b   1.000
_cell.length_c   1.000
_cell.angle_alpha   90.00
_cell.angle_beta   90.00
_cell.angle_gamma   90.00
#
_symmetry.space_group_name_H-M   'P 1'
#
loop_
_entity.id
_entity.type
_entity.pdbx_description
1 polymer ?
#
loop_
_entity_poly.entity_id
_entity_poly.type
_entity_poly.pdbx_seq_one_letter_code
_entity_poly.pdbx_strand_id
1 'polypeptide(L)'
;MAVKKGDILDEFKRHPGSCGLLVKIMAGGEGFEKVICCDHELTGEDVVAEIRTRLGRKRGRLPVAVVLDEKKLYPDSCGLRVMIMDGGAGFKEILCCGHSLTLTAMRSLDLGQGRGTTPAPGGQHGTA
;
A
#
# COMPACT_ATOMS: atom_id res chain seq x y z
N MET A 1 3.25 1.59 17.87
CA MET A 1 4.58 2.23 17.84
C MET A 1 4.57 3.20 16.69
N ALA A 2 4.81 4.49 16.92
CA ALA A 2 4.81 5.47 15.85
C ALA A 2 6.02 5.27 14.91
N VAL A 3 5.77 5.26 13.60
CA VAL A 3 6.82 5.34 12.57
C VAL A 3 7.03 6.80 12.18
N LYS A 4 8.22 7.14 11.72
CA LYS A 4 8.59 8.49 11.32
C LYS A 4 8.74 8.59 9.82
N LYS A 5 8.57 9.81 9.30
CA LYS A 5 8.92 10.12 7.91
C LYS A 5 10.38 9.74 7.63
N GLY A 6 10.58 8.96 6.57
CA GLY A 6 11.89 8.45 6.17
C GLY A 6 12.17 7.04 6.64
N ASP A 7 11.39 6.51 7.59
CA ASP A 7 11.53 5.12 8.03
C ASP A 7 11.20 4.16 6.90
N ILE A 8 11.87 3.01 6.93
CA ILE A 8 11.73 1.98 5.91
C ILE A 8 11.43 0.68 6.63
N LEU A 9 10.30 0.05 6.34
CA LEU A 9 9.93 -1.25 6.85
C LEU A 9 10.36 -2.30 5.82
N ASP A 10 11.14 -3.29 6.27
CA ASP A 10 11.57 -4.41 5.45
C ASP A 10 11.15 -5.73 6.10
N GLU A 11 10.17 -6.39 5.47
CA GLU A 11 9.70 -7.72 5.90
C GLU A 11 10.83 -8.73 5.96
N PHE A 12 11.80 -8.63 5.06
CA PHE A 12 12.91 -9.57 4.94
C PHE A 12 13.81 -9.57 6.19
N LYS A 13 13.75 -8.51 7.01
CA LYS A 13 14.46 -8.41 8.28
C LYS A 13 14.06 -9.53 9.24
N ARG A 14 12.76 -9.77 9.42
CA ARG A 14 12.22 -10.83 10.28
C ARG A 14 11.83 -12.09 9.49
N HIS A 15 11.43 -11.95 8.23
CA HIS A 15 10.90 -13.03 7.41
C HIS A 15 11.56 -13.10 6.04
N PRO A 16 12.80 -13.63 5.95
CA PRO A 16 13.52 -13.74 4.69
C PRO A 16 12.90 -14.74 3.68
N GLY A 17 11.91 -15.53 4.08
CA GLY A 17 11.20 -16.49 3.22
C GLY A 17 9.93 -15.95 2.55
N SER A 18 9.50 -14.73 2.89
CA SER A 18 8.18 -14.19 2.53
C SER A 18 8.20 -13.37 1.23
N CYS A 19 7.16 -12.54 1.01
CA CYS A 19 7.02 -11.65 -0.15
C CYS A 19 8.24 -10.72 -0.33
N GLY A 20 8.90 -10.35 0.77
CA GLY A 20 9.98 -9.38 0.79
C GLY A 20 9.44 -7.97 0.59
N LEU A 21 8.33 -7.65 1.27
CA LEU A 21 7.71 -6.33 1.22
C LEU A 21 8.66 -5.26 1.76
N LEU A 22 8.93 -4.25 0.93
CA LEU A 22 9.69 -3.07 1.29
C LEU A 22 8.79 -1.83 1.19
N VAL A 23 8.56 -1.16 2.32
CA VAL A 23 7.73 0.04 2.40
C VAL A 23 8.54 1.19 2.99
N LYS A 24 8.45 2.37 2.39
CA LYS A 24 9.04 3.60 2.89
C LYS A 24 7.96 4.55 3.37
N ILE A 25 8.09 5.06 4.58
CA ILE A 25 7.21 6.09 5.13
C ILE A 25 7.59 7.44 4.51
N MET A 26 6.67 8.03 3.75
CA MET A 26 6.85 9.30 3.07
C MET A 26 6.37 10.48 3.91
N ALA A 27 5.31 10.28 4.71
CA ALA A 27 4.77 11.26 5.65
C ALA A 27 3.86 10.58 6.69
N GLY A 28 3.57 11.28 7.79
CA GLY A 28 2.74 10.74 8.88
C GLY A 28 3.43 9.59 9.63
N GLY A 29 2.63 8.75 10.29
CA GLY A 29 3.11 7.57 11.02
C GLY A 29 2.87 7.57 12.52
N GLU A 30 2.27 8.61 13.08
CA GLU A 30 2.03 8.72 14.52
C GLU A 30 1.10 7.62 15.05
N GLY A 31 0.07 7.25 14.27
CA GLY A 31 -0.85 6.17 14.63
C GLY A 31 -0.64 4.88 13.84
N PHE A 32 0.54 4.68 13.26
CA PHE A 32 0.86 3.42 12.61
C PHE A 32 0.83 2.27 13.62
N GLU A 33 0.10 1.21 13.29
CA GLU A 33 0.01 0.02 14.13
C GLU A 33 0.83 -1.11 13.53
N LYS A 34 0.46 -1.58 12.33
CA LYS A 34 1.09 -2.71 11.65
C LYS A 34 0.75 -2.80 10.16
N VAL A 35 1.56 -3.52 9.39
CA VAL A 35 1.30 -3.92 8.00
C VAL A 35 1.14 -5.42 7.92
N ILE A 36 0.22 -5.92 7.11
CA ILE A 36 0.02 -7.36 6.90
C ILE A 36 0.47 -7.73 5.48
N CYS A 37 1.52 -8.56 5.34
CA CYS A 37 1.95 -9.20 4.07
C CYS A 37 2.04 -10.71 4.24
N CYS A 38 1.42 -11.50 3.37
CA CYS A 38 1.51 -12.98 3.42
C CYS A 38 1.23 -13.59 4.81
N ASP A 39 0.31 -12.99 5.58
CA ASP A 39 -0.02 -13.40 6.96
C ASP A 39 1.07 -13.11 8.01
N HIS A 40 2.07 -12.31 7.63
CA HIS A 40 3.06 -11.72 8.53
C HIS A 40 2.68 -10.28 8.87
N GLU A 41 2.80 -9.95 10.15
CA GLU A 41 2.56 -8.62 10.69
C GLU A 41 3.88 -7.87 10.85
N LEU A 42 4.09 -6.83 10.05
CA LEU A 42 5.22 -5.93 10.21
C LEU A 42 4.84 -4.78 11.12
N THR A 43 5.69 -4.46 12.08
CA THR A 43 5.50 -3.36 13.04
C THR A 43 6.64 -2.36 12.96
N GLY A 44 6.62 -1.31 13.79
CA GLY A 44 7.73 -0.35 13.90
C GLY A 44 9.08 -0.98 14.26
N GLU A 45 9.13 -2.22 14.74
CA GLU A 45 10.39 -2.92 15.02
C GLU A 45 11.06 -3.47 13.73
N ASP A 46 10.30 -3.61 12.64
CA ASP A 46 10.83 -3.96 11.31
C ASP A 46 11.46 -2.78 10.59
N VAL A 47 11.48 -1.61 11.22
CA VAL A 47 12.13 -0.44 10.66
C VAL A 47 13.62 -0.71 10.50
N VAL A 48 14.13 -0.44 9.31
CA VAL A 48 15.53 -0.50 8.92
C VAL A 48 16.00 0.88 8.48
N ALA A 49 17.24 1.22 8.84
CA ALA A 49 17.84 2.50 8.45
C ALA A 49 18.27 2.52 6.97
N GLU A 50 18.59 1.35 6.40
CA GLU A 50 19.04 1.22 5.01
C GLU A 50 18.39 0.02 4.32
N ILE A 51 18.06 0.23 3.05
CA ILE A 51 17.54 -0.82 2.17
C ILE A 51 18.71 -1.71 1.78
N ARG A 52 18.74 -2.94 2.30
CA ARG A 52 19.63 -3.96 1.77
C ARG A 52 18.96 -4.59 0.55
N THR A 53 19.31 -4.10 -0.63
CA THR A 53 18.91 -4.71 -1.91
C THR A 53 19.50 -6.12 -1.98
N ARG A 54 18.69 -7.13 -1.63
CA ARG A 54 19.04 -8.54 -1.87
C ARG A 54 18.28 -9.06 -3.08
N LEU A 55 19.00 -9.72 -3.99
CA LEU A 55 18.41 -10.53 -5.06
C LEU A 55 17.51 -11.60 -4.43
N GLY A 56 16.19 -11.51 -4.60
CA GLY A 56 15.26 -12.51 -4.06
C GLY A 56 13.86 -12.00 -3.72
N ARG A 57 13.64 -10.67 -3.71
CA ARG A 57 12.30 -10.11 -3.51
C ARG A 57 11.38 -10.54 -4.64
N LYS A 58 10.30 -11.25 -4.31
CA LYS A 58 9.28 -11.63 -5.29
C LYS A 58 8.51 -10.37 -5.67
N ARG A 59 8.94 -9.75 -6.77
CA ARG A 59 8.15 -8.71 -7.44
C ARG A 59 6.81 -9.31 -7.82
N GLY A 60 5.78 -8.95 -7.06
CA GLY A 60 4.43 -9.39 -7.30
C GLY A 60 3.81 -8.65 -8.48
N ARG A 61 2.49 -8.78 -8.60
CA ARG A 61 1.68 -8.07 -9.59
C ARG A 61 1.51 -6.58 -9.29
N LEU A 62 2.18 -6.08 -8.25
CA LEU A 62 2.11 -4.68 -7.85
C LEU A 62 3.07 -3.85 -8.70
N PRO A 63 2.61 -2.70 -9.23
CA PRO A 63 3.50 -1.71 -9.80
C PRO A 63 4.56 -1.33 -8.77
N VAL A 64 5.78 -1.14 -9.23
CA VAL A 64 6.85 -0.57 -8.39
C VAL A 64 6.46 0.87 -8.04
N ALA A 65 6.73 1.29 -6.80
CA ALA A 65 6.47 2.65 -6.30
C ALA A 65 4.99 3.04 -6.13
N VAL A 66 4.14 2.11 -5.68
CA VAL A 66 2.76 2.45 -5.27
C VAL A 66 2.80 3.30 -4.00
N VAL A 67 2.15 4.47 -4.02
CA VAL A 67 2.05 5.36 -2.86
C VAL A 67 0.67 5.25 -2.25
N LEU A 68 0.57 4.67 -1.05
CA LEU A 68 -0.63 4.64 -0.23
C LEU A 68 -0.68 5.91 0.61
N ASP A 69 -1.78 6.63 0.52
CA ASP A 69 -2.02 7.86 1.27
C ASP A 69 -3.34 7.73 2.01
N GLU A 70 -3.26 7.65 3.33
CA GLU A 70 -4.40 7.55 4.22
C GLU A 70 -5.31 8.77 4.09
N LYS A 71 -4.73 9.96 3.92
CA LYS A 71 -5.49 11.20 3.81
C LYS A 71 -6.36 11.25 2.55
N LYS A 72 -5.99 10.51 1.51
CA LYS A 72 -6.81 10.37 0.30
C LYS A 72 -8.06 9.53 0.53
N LEU A 73 -7.98 8.54 1.42
CA LEU A 73 -9.09 7.64 1.75
C LEU A 73 -9.93 8.18 2.92
N TYR A 74 -9.26 8.75 3.92
CA TYR A 74 -9.81 9.24 5.17
C TYR A 74 -9.24 10.63 5.45
N PRO A 75 -9.93 11.72 5.08
CA PRO A 75 -9.41 13.08 5.24
C PRO A 75 -9.20 13.48 6.71
N ASP A 76 -9.92 12.85 7.65
CA ASP A 76 -9.82 13.04 9.10
C ASP A 76 -8.76 12.17 9.78
N SER A 77 -7.97 11.43 9.00
CA SER A 77 -6.94 10.54 9.54
C SER A 77 -5.65 11.26 9.91
N CYS A 78 -4.77 10.53 10.60
CA CYS A 78 -3.43 10.97 11.00
C CYS A 78 -2.47 11.23 9.81
N GLY A 79 -2.91 10.98 8.58
CA GLY A 79 -2.19 11.36 7.36
C GLY A 79 -1.00 10.46 7.04
N LEU A 80 -1.10 9.16 7.34
CA LEU A 80 -0.08 8.20 6.98
C LEU A 80 0.09 8.13 5.45
N ARG A 81 1.30 8.39 4.98
CA ARG A 81 1.67 8.24 3.59
C ARG A 81 2.86 7.32 3.48
N VAL A 82 2.67 6.21 2.78
CA VAL A 82 3.70 5.21 2.58
C VAL A 82 3.88 4.88 1.11
N MET A 83 5.08 4.47 0.73
CA MET A 83 5.44 4.09 -0.62
C MET A 83 5.96 2.66 -0.60
N ILE A 84 5.31 1.75 -1.32
CA ILE A 84 5.80 0.40 -1.56
C ILE A 84 6.94 0.52 -2.56
N MET A 85 8.17 0.36 -2.09
CA MET A 85 9.37 0.49 -2.91
C MET A 85 9.63 -0.77 -3.72
N ASP A 86 9.42 -1.95 -3.13
CA ASP A 86 9.69 -3.24 -3.78
C ASP A 86 8.92 -4.38 -3.09
N GLY A 87 8.79 -5.52 -3.77
CA GLY A 87 8.10 -6.70 -3.25
C GLY A 87 6.57 -6.52 -3.16
N GLY A 88 5.98 -6.97 -2.04
CA GLY A 88 4.55 -6.79 -1.76
C GLY A 88 3.61 -7.70 -2.54
N ALA A 89 4.09 -8.80 -3.11
CA ALA A 89 3.24 -9.78 -3.79
C ALA A 89 2.06 -10.28 -2.94
N GLY A 90 2.23 -10.31 -1.61
CA GLY A 90 1.18 -10.67 -0.66
C GLY A 90 0.74 -9.54 0.26
N PHE A 91 0.96 -8.27 -0.11
CA PHE A 91 0.47 -7.14 0.68
C PHE A 91 -1.07 -7.24 0.79
N LYS A 92 -1.59 -7.25 2.02
CA LYS A 92 -3.03 -7.26 2.29
C LYS A 92 -3.50 -5.85 2.65
N GLU A 93 -3.01 -5.33 3.77
CA GLU A 93 -3.45 -4.06 4.34
C GLU A 93 -2.45 -3.43 5.31
N ILE A 94 -2.62 -2.14 5.58
CA ILE A 94 -1.93 -1.41 6.66
C ILE A 94 -2.98 -0.91 7.64
N LEU A 95 -2.74 -1.10 8.93
CA LEU A 95 -3.57 -0.59 10.00
C LEU A 95 -2.93 0.67 10.58
N CYS A 96 -3.66 1.77 10.54
CA CYS A 96 -3.24 3.06 11.07
C CYS A 96 -4.44 3.78 11.69
N CYS A 97 -4.33 4.21 12.95
CA CYS A 97 -5.41 4.94 13.63
C CYS A 97 -6.77 4.20 13.60
N GLY A 98 -6.79 2.85 13.56
CA GLY A 98 -8.01 2.06 13.39
C GLY A 98 -8.57 1.99 11.96
N HIS A 99 -7.88 2.58 10.98
CA HIS A 99 -8.21 2.51 9.56
C HIS A 99 -7.36 1.46 8.84
N SER A 100 -8.01 0.62 8.04
CA SER A 100 -7.37 -0.36 7.15
C SER A 100 -7.13 0.23 5.76
N LEU A 101 -5.87 0.43 5.40
CA LEU A 101 -5.43 0.87 4.08
C LEU A 101 -5.08 -0.32 3.21
N THR A 102 -5.98 -0.67 2.30
CA THR A 102 -5.78 -1.74 1.32
C THR A 102 -5.44 -1.17 -0.05
N LEU A 103 -4.75 -1.93 -0.88
CA LEU A 103 -4.54 -1.58 -2.29
C LEU A 103 -5.85 -1.47 -3.07
N THR A 104 -6.83 -2.30 -2.72
CA THR A 104 -8.16 -2.29 -3.35
C THR A 104 -8.88 -0.97 -3.10
N ALA A 105 -8.79 -0.44 -1.87
CA ALA A 105 -9.39 0.86 -1.53
C ALA A 105 -8.80 2.00 -2.37
N MET A 106 -7.48 2.01 -2.60
CA MET A 106 -6.86 2.98 -3.52
C MET A 106 -7.24 2.74 -4.98
N ARG A 107 -7.26 1.48 -5.44
CA ARG A 107 -7.62 1.20 -6.83
C ARG A 107 -9.06 1.63 -7.14
N SER A 108 -9.97 1.53 -6.17
CA SER A 108 -11.34 2.04 -6.30
C SER A 108 -11.40 3.57 -6.44
N LEU A 109 -10.51 4.31 -5.75
CA LEU A 109 -10.39 5.76 -5.94
C LEU A 109 -9.80 6.12 -7.32
N ASP A 110 -8.77 5.39 -7.75
CA ASP A 110 -8.11 5.61 -9.04
C ASP A 110 -9.03 5.22 -10.22
N LEU A 111 -9.82 4.16 -10.06
CA LEU A 111 -10.89 3.76 -10.99
C LEU A 111 -12.06 4.75 -11.02
N GLY A 112 -12.26 5.53 -9.95
CA GLY A 112 -13.24 6.62 -9.89
C GLY A 112 -12.82 7.88 -10.68
N GLN A 113 -11.53 8.04 -11.01
CA GLN A 113 -11.01 9.18 -11.78
C GLN A 113 -10.50 8.78 -13.18
N GLY A 114 -10.61 7.51 -13.55
CA GLY A 114 -9.97 6.97 -14.76
C GLY A 114 -10.86 6.20 -15.74
N ARG A 115 -12.20 6.33 -15.68
CA ARG A 115 -13.07 5.79 -16.75
C ARG A 115 -14.37 6.57 -16.89
N GLY A 116 -14.30 7.63 -17.70
CA GLY A 116 -15.39 7.88 -18.63
C GLY A 116 -15.50 6.68 -19.56
N THR A 117 -16.62 5.97 -19.43
CA THR A 117 -17.35 5.15 -20.42
C THR A 117 -18.05 4.04 -19.66
N THR A 118 -19.29 4.30 -19.27
CA THR A 118 -20.32 3.28 -19.32
C THR A 118 -20.23 2.62 -20.70
N PRO A 119 -19.94 1.32 -20.86
CA PRO A 119 -20.46 0.62 -22.01
C PRO A 119 -21.95 0.53 -21.73
N ALA A 120 -22.73 1.44 -22.32
CA ALA A 120 -24.17 1.29 -22.38
C ALA A 120 -24.45 -0.14 -22.90
N PRO A 121 -25.24 -0.95 -22.20
CA PRO A 121 -25.64 -2.24 -22.73
C PRO A 121 -26.60 -1.96 -23.89
N GLY A 122 -26.14 -2.27 -25.10
CA GLY A 122 -26.96 -2.69 -26.23
C GLY A 122 -28.12 -1.79 -26.67
N GLY A 123 -27.91 -1.13 -27.81
CA GLY A 123 -28.82 -1.29 -28.95
C GLY A 123 -30.06 -0.41 -29.06
N GLN A 124 -30.33 -0.04 -30.32
CA GLN A 124 -31.60 0.43 -30.90
C GLN A 124 -31.89 1.92 -30.65
N HIS A 125 -32.37 2.72 -31.59
CA HIS A 125 -32.59 2.68 -33.04
C HIS A 125 -32.89 4.15 -33.38
N GLY A 126 -32.28 4.73 -34.41
CA GLY A 126 -32.58 6.11 -34.79
C GLY A 126 -33.91 6.18 -35.54
N THR A 127 -34.76 7.14 -35.16
CA THR A 127 -35.77 7.75 -36.05
C THR A 127 -36.22 9.09 -35.48
N ALA A 128 -35.92 10.18 -36.20
CA ALA A 128 -36.80 11.34 -36.42
C ALA A 128 -36.23 12.13 -37.61
#